data_AF-X0YGR1-F1
#
_entry.id   AF-X0YGR1-F1
#
_cell.length_a   1.000
_cell.length_b   1.000
_cell.length_c   1.000
_cell.angle_alpha   90.00
_cell.angle_beta   90.00
_cell.angle_gamma   90.00
#
_symmetry.space_group_name_H-M   'P 1'
#
loop_
_entity.id
_entity.type
_entity.pdbx_description
1 polymer ?
#
loop_
_entity_poly.entity_id
_entity_poly.type
_entity_poly.pdbx_seq_one_letter_code
_entity_poly.pdbx_strand_id
1 'polypeptide(L)'
;AAILDFDSVRIAPAVTDLANGMLQFSIVGGRPNPADWPDYLDQAKAMQVLNGYRKVIKPPKNQLHSLLDLMIETIIAEAVLPIATTGFFGNLSGDDFLKMILRKAEWLSKNRKKLTEAIEA
;
A
#
# COMPACT_ATOMS: atom_id res chain seq x y z
N ALA A 1 17.42 -11.12 12.37
CA ALA A 1 16.62 -10.02 11.78
C ALA A 1 15.98 -9.23 12.92
N ALA A 2 15.84 -7.91 12.76
CA ALA A 2 15.15 -7.04 13.72
C ALA A 2 14.05 -6.25 12.98
N ILE A 3 12.92 -6.04 13.64
CA ILE A 3 11.86 -5.12 13.20
C ILE A 3 12.06 -3.82 13.99
N LEU A 4 12.04 -2.69 13.29
CA LEU A 4 12.33 -1.36 13.84
C LEU A 4 11.17 -0.42 13.48
N ASP A 5 11.19 0.79 14.04
CA ASP A 5 10.25 1.89 13.76
C ASP A 5 8.80 1.58 14.18
N PHE A 6 8.52 1.70 15.49
CA PHE A 6 7.20 1.43 16.09
C PHE A 6 6.40 2.72 16.35
N ASP A 7 6.77 3.85 15.76
CA ASP A 7 6.14 5.14 16.05
C ASP A 7 4.66 5.18 15.63
N SER A 8 4.26 4.33 14.69
CA SER A 8 2.87 4.16 14.23
C SER A 8 2.12 3.00 14.89
N VAL A 9 2.68 2.34 15.91
CA VAL A 9 2.06 1.16 16.55
C VAL A 9 0.75 1.55 17.24
N ARG A 10 -0.30 0.76 17.01
CA ARG A 10 -1.62 0.96 17.62
C ARG A 10 -2.40 -0.34 17.70
N ILE A 11 -3.41 -0.37 18.57
CA ILE A 11 -4.37 -1.48 18.60
C ILE A 11 -5.35 -1.30 17.43
N ALA A 12 -5.26 -2.18 16.44
CA ALA A 12 -6.12 -2.20 15.26
C ALA A 12 -6.31 -3.63 14.75
N PRO A 13 -7.31 -3.90 13.88
CA PRO A 13 -7.43 -5.19 13.22
C PRO A 13 -6.20 -5.52 12.38
N ALA A 14 -5.62 -6.71 12.51
CA ALA A 14 -4.37 -7.11 11.83
C ALA A 14 -4.38 -6.95 10.28
N VAL A 15 -5.55 -6.89 9.66
CA VAL A 15 -5.69 -6.61 8.23
C VAL A 15 -5.16 -5.22 7.83
N THR A 16 -5.12 -4.25 8.76
CA THR A 16 -4.54 -2.92 8.49
C THR A 16 -3.03 -3.01 8.28
N ASP A 17 -2.34 -3.81 9.09
CA ASP A 17 -0.89 -4.03 8.94
C ASP A 17 -0.59 -4.83 7.68
N LEU A 18 -1.43 -5.82 7.36
CA LEU A 18 -1.32 -6.58 6.11
C LEU A 18 -1.51 -5.67 4.89
N ALA A 19 -2.48 -4.75 4.92
CA ALA A 19 -2.70 -3.79 3.85
C ALA A 19 -1.50 -2.86 3.66
N ASN A 20 -0.96 -2.31 4.75
CA ASN A 20 0.26 -1.49 4.70
C ASN A 20 1.45 -2.29 4.14
N GLY A 21 1.70 -3.50 4.66
CA GLY A 21 2.78 -4.36 4.19
C GLY A 21 2.66 -4.72 2.70
N MET A 22 1.45 -5.00 2.21
CA MET A 22 1.20 -5.26 0.79
C MET A 22 1.36 -4.00 -0.07
N LEU A 23 0.99 -2.83 0.45
CA LEU A 23 1.13 -1.55 -0.23
C LEU A 23 2.59 -1.22 -0.56
N GLN A 24 3.55 -1.62 0.28
CA GLN A 24 4.97 -1.37 0.02
C GLN A 24 5.45 -1.95 -1.32
N PHE A 25 4.83 -3.02 -1.81
CA PHE A 25 5.12 -3.60 -3.15
C PHE A 25 4.52 -2.81 -4.31
N SER A 26 3.68 -1.81 -4.02
CA SER A 26 3.20 -0.84 -5.01
C SER A 26 4.21 0.29 -5.19
N ILE A 27 5.07 0.56 -4.20
CA ILE A 27 6.08 1.60 -4.27
C ILE A 27 7.32 1.03 -4.97
N VAL A 28 7.22 0.88 -6.28
CA VAL A 28 8.35 0.52 -7.14
C VAL A 28 9.19 1.77 -7.39
N GLY A 29 10.00 2.13 -6.38
CA GLY A 29 10.98 3.21 -6.46
C GLY A 29 12.14 2.90 -7.41
N GLY A 30 13.18 3.74 -7.38
CA GLY A 30 14.36 3.59 -8.24
C GLY A 30 14.44 4.57 -9.39
N ARG A 31 13.49 5.51 -9.47
CA ARG A 31 13.59 6.70 -10.32
C ARG A 31 13.60 7.97 -9.46
N PRO A 32 14.33 9.02 -9.85
CA PRO A 32 14.48 10.23 -9.04
C PRO A 32 13.16 10.96 -8.76
N ASN A 33 12.24 10.95 -9.73
CA ASN A 33 10.97 11.65 -9.64
C ASN A 33 9.81 10.66 -9.39
N PRO A 34 8.99 10.83 -8.33
CA PRO A 34 7.77 10.06 -8.11
C PRO A 34 6.78 10.09 -9.27
N ALA A 35 6.76 11.18 -10.04
CA ALA A 35 5.93 11.28 -11.24
C ALA A 35 6.25 10.17 -12.27
N ASP A 36 7.48 9.64 -12.28
CA ASP A 36 7.92 8.60 -13.21
C ASP A 36 7.74 7.18 -12.66
N TRP A 37 7.27 7.04 -11.41
CA TRP A 37 7.10 5.73 -10.79
C TRP A 37 5.93 5.00 -11.45
N PRO A 38 6.05 3.68 -11.70
CA PRO A 38 4.97 2.93 -12.32
C PRO A 38 3.73 2.91 -11.43
N ASP A 39 2.54 2.97 -12.03
CA ASP A 39 1.28 2.97 -11.27
C ASP A 39 0.93 1.59 -10.70
N TYR A 40 1.50 0.52 -11.28
CA TYR A 40 1.15 -0.86 -10.94
C TYR A 40 1.76 -1.34 -9.62
N LEU A 41 1.04 -2.27 -8.99
CA LEU A 41 1.53 -3.13 -7.91
C LEU A 41 2.37 -4.28 -8.50
N ASP A 42 3.51 -4.62 -7.89
CA ASP A 42 4.18 -5.91 -8.16
C ASP A 42 3.31 -7.05 -7.59
N GLN A 43 2.34 -7.49 -8.39
CA GLN A 43 1.33 -8.47 -7.99
C GLN A 43 1.98 -9.78 -7.53
N ALA A 44 3.06 -10.22 -8.19
CA ALA A 44 3.73 -11.48 -7.83
C ALA A 44 4.30 -11.40 -6.41
N LYS A 45 5.02 -10.33 -6.06
CA LYS A 45 5.55 -10.16 -4.71
C LYS A 45 4.46 -9.94 -3.67
N ALA A 46 3.45 -9.13 -3.99
CA ALA A 46 2.32 -8.89 -3.09
C ALA A 46 1.59 -10.19 -2.72
N MET A 47 1.35 -11.07 -3.70
CA MET A 47 0.71 -12.37 -3.45
C MET A 47 1.63 -13.32 -2.68
N GLN A 48 2.95 -13.27 -2.88
CA GLN A 48 3.88 -14.07 -2.06
C GLN A 48 3.81 -13.67 -0.57
N VAL A 49 3.72 -12.38 -0.25
CA VAL A 49 3.54 -11.92 1.13
C VAL A 49 2.22 -12.38 1.71
N LEU A 50 1.11 -12.21 0.99
CA LEU A 50 -0.20 -12.68 1.42
C LEU A 50 -0.21 -14.20 1.67
N ASN A 51 0.40 -14.97 0.77
CA ASN A 51 0.51 -16.43 0.90
C ASN A 51 1.38 -16.85 2.08
N GLY A 52 2.46 -16.10 2.37
CA GLY A 52 3.25 -16.28 3.58
C GLY A 52 2.44 -16.03 4.85
N TYR A 53 1.73 -14.90 4.90
CA TYR A 53 0.87 -14.51 6.02
C TYR A 53 -0.21 -15.58 6.30
N ARG A 54 -0.84 -16.10 5.24
CA ARG A 54 -1.89 -17.14 5.28
C ARG A 54 -1.48 -18.47 5.90
N LYS A 55 -0.17 -18.77 5.91
CA LYS A 55 0.34 -19.98 6.57
C LYS A 55 0.25 -19.91 8.09
N VAL A 56 0.15 -18.70 8.66
CA VAL A 56 0.10 -18.46 10.10
C VAL A 56 -1.28 -17.96 10.54
N ILE A 57 -1.84 -16.99 9.82
CA ILE A 57 -3.14 -16.37 10.13
C ILE A 57 -4.02 -16.49 8.89
N LYS A 58 -5.26 -16.95 9.04
CA LYS A 58 -6.24 -17.00 7.95
C LYS A 58 -7.24 -15.84 8.08
N PRO A 59 -7.09 -14.74 7.32
CA PRO A 59 -8.05 -13.65 7.37
C PRO A 59 -9.41 -14.14 6.88
N PRO A 60 -10.52 -13.76 7.53
CA PRO A 60 -11.85 -14.03 7.01
C PRO A 60 -12.09 -13.30 5.68
N LYS A 61 -13.04 -13.80 4.89
CA LYS A 61 -13.30 -13.31 3.53
C LYS A 61 -13.57 -11.80 3.44
N ASN A 62 -14.32 -11.26 4.40
CA ASN A 62 -14.62 -9.83 4.48
C ASN A 62 -13.35 -8.97 4.67
N GLN A 63 -12.36 -9.44 5.44
CA GLN A 63 -11.07 -8.75 5.57
C GLN A 63 -10.25 -8.81 4.28
N LEU A 64 -10.28 -9.94 3.58
CA LEU A 64 -9.63 -10.06 2.27
C LEU A 64 -10.24 -9.11 1.24
N HIS A 65 -11.57 -8.94 1.27
CA HIS A 65 -12.28 -8.01 0.40
C HIS A 65 -11.96 -6.55 0.69
N SER A 66 -11.68 -6.20 1.94
CA SER A 66 -11.30 -4.83 2.32
C SER A 66 -9.84 -4.50 2.05
N LEU A 67 -8.97 -5.46 1.71
CA LEU A 67 -7.52 -5.23 1.58
C LEU A 67 -7.19 -4.10 0.61
N LEU A 68 -7.82 -4.08 -0.57
CA LEU A 68 -7.54 -3.06 -1.58
C LEU A 68 -8.02 -1.67 -1.16
N ASP A 69 -9.16 -1.59 -0.45
CA ASP A 69 -9.65 -0.34 0.11
C ASP A 69 -8.70 0.20 1.18
N LEU A 70 -8.25 -0.67 2.09
CA LEU A 70 -7.30 -0.33 3.13
C LEU A 70 -5.92 0.06 2.56
N MET A 71 -5.48 -0.55 1.46
CA MET A 71 -4.25 -0.13 0.76
C MET A 71 -4.39 1.29 0.19
N ILE A 72 -5.52 1.60 -0.43
CA ILE A 72 -5.81 2.95 -0.97
C ILE A 72 -5.90 3.97 0.17
N GLU A 73 -6.59 3.64 1.25
CA GLU A 73 -6.69 4.51 2.42
C GLU A 73 -5.31 4.78 3.03
N THR A 74 -4.50 3.72 3.21
CA THR A 74 -3.17 3.81 3.81
C THR A 74 -2.26 4.71 2.99
N ILE A 75 -2.20 4.53 1.66
CA ILE A 75 -1.29 5.33 0.82
C ILE A 75 -1.68 6.82 0.80
N ILE A 76 -2.97 7.13 0.90
CA ILE A 76 -3.46 8.51 1.00
C ILE A 76 -3.12 9.08 2.38
N ALA A 77 -3.44 8.36 3.45
CA ALA A 77 -3.25 8.82 4.82
C ALA A 77 -1.77 9.08 5.15
N GLU A 78 -0.86 8.21 4.68
CA GLU A 78 0.58 8.38 4.90
C GLU A 78 1.15 9.60 4.16
N ALA A 79 0.67 9.87 2.95
CA ALA A 79 1.20 10.95 2.12
C ALA A 79 0.68 12.33 2.51
N VAL A 80 -0.61 12.45 2.84
CA VAL A 80 -1.29 13.74 2.96
C VAL A 80 -0.76 14.56 4.14
N LEU A 81 -0.56 13.96 5.31
CA LEU A 81 -0.19 14.72 6.52
C LEU A 81 1.21 15.37 6.41
N PRO A 82 2.28 14.66 6.01
CA PRO A 82 3.59 15.27 5.81
C PRO A 82 3.57 16.39 4.76
N ILE A 83 2.87 16.16 3.64
CA ILE A 83 2.80 17.11 2.53
C ILE A 83 1.99 18.35 2.91
N ALA A 84 0.86 18.19 3.60
CA ALA A 84 0.07 19.31 4.09
C ALA A 84 0.87 20.19 5.08
N THR A 85 1.76 19.58 5.86
CA THR A 85 2.56 20.28 6.87
C THR A 85 3.78 20.99 6.27
N THR A 86 4.45 20.37 5.30
CA THR A 86 5.78 20.81 4.84
C THR A 86 5.84 21.19 3.36
N GLY A 87 4.86 20.79 2.55
CA GLY A 87 4.92 20.84 1.09
C GLY A 87 5.69 19.68 0.44
N PHE A 88 6.26 18.76 1.24
CA PHE A 88 7.13 17.68 0.78
C PHE A 88 6.76 16.33 1.41
N PHE A 89 7.14 15.25 0.74
CA PHE A 89 7.21 13.91 1.32
C PHE A 89 8.68 13.50 1.42
N GLY A 90 9.27 13.63 2.62
CA GLY A 90 10.73 13.59 2.77
C GLY A 90 11.38 14.71 1.95
N ASN A 91 12.26 14.35 1.01
CA ASN A 91 12.92 15.32 0.11
C ASN A 91 12.22 15.46 -1.25
N LEU A 92 11.04 14.87 -1.42
CA LEU A 92 10.33 14.81 -2.70
C LEU A 92 9.24 15.90 -2.77
N SER A 93 9.10 16.52 -3.93
CA SER A 93 8.02 17.46 -4.25
C SER A 93 6.66 16.87 -3.88
N GLY A 94 5.91 17.56 -3.01
CA GLY A 94 4.61 17.09 -2.55
C GLY A 94 3.58 16.96 -3.68
N ASP A 95 3.59 17.87 -4.66
CA ASP A 95 2.68 17.81 -5.82
C ASP A 95 2.95 16.58 -6.68
N ASP A 96 4.20 16.31 -7.03
CA ASP A 96 4.57 15.13 -7.81
C ASP A 96 4.27 13.83 -7.06
N PHE A 97 4.47 13.83 -5.74
CA PHE A 97 4.15 12.70 -4.89
C PHE A 97 2.64 12.46 -4.82
N LEU A 98 1.81 13.49 -4.60
CA LEU A 98 0.35 13.36 -4.58
C LEU A 98 -0.22 12.91 -5.92
N LYS A 99 0.32 13.40 -7.05
CA LYS A 99 -0.04 12.91 -8.39
C LYS A 99 0.27 11.43 -8.53
N MET A 100 1.41 10.97 -8.00
CA MET A 100 1.76 9.54 -7.99
C MET A 100 0.81 8.73 -7.11
N ILE A 101 0.45 9.21 -5.92
CA ILE A 101 -0.55 8.57 -5.05
C ILE A 101 -1.89 8.41 -5.78
N LEU A 102 -2.36 9.47 -6.44
CA LEU A 102 -3.62 9.44 -7.18
C LEU A 102 -3.62 8.36 -8.26
N ARG A 103 -2.59 8.33 -9.13
CA ARG A 103 -2.51 7.32 -10.19
C ARG A 103 -2.48 5.89 -9.64
N LYS A 104 -1.83 5.67 -8.49
CA LYS A 104 -1.82 4.35 -7.83
C LYS A 104 -3.18 3.97 -7.27
N ALA A 105 -3.85 4.89 -6.58
CA ALA A 105 -5.20 4.66 -6.07
C ALA A 105 -6.18 4.34 -7.21
N GLU A 106 -6.10 5.08 -8.31
CA GLU A 106 -6.87 4.83 -9.52
C GLU A 106 -6.53 3.48 -10.15
N TRP A 107 -5.25 3.11 -10.23
CA TRP A 107 -4.83 1.82 -10.76
C TRP A 107 -5.35 0.66 -9.92
N LEU A 108 -5.25 0.73 -8.58
CA LEU A 108 -5.79 -0.27 -7.67
C LEU A 108 -7.31 -0.39 -7.82
N SER A 109 -8.01 0.74 -7.90
CA SER A 109 -9.46 0.77 -8.11
C SER A 109 -9.87 0.15 -9.45
N LYS A 110 -9.20 0.54 -10.54
CA LYS A 110 -9.45 0.03 -11.90
C LYS A 110 -9.17 -1.47 -12.03
N ASN A 111 -8.18 -1.99 -11.30
CA ASN A 111 -7.80 -3.40 -11.32
C ASN A 111 -8.45 -4.22 -10.20
N ARG A 112 -9.37 -3.64 -9.42
CA ARG A 112 -9.96 -4.26 -8.22
C ARG A 112 -10.42 -5.68 -8.46
N LYS A 113 -11.21 -5.93 -9.50
CA LYS A 113 -11.76 -7.27 -9.80
C LYS A 113 -10.65 -8.32 -9.93
N LYS A 114 -9.66 -8.06 -10.80
CA LYS A 114 -8.53 -8.96 -11.05
C LYS A 114 -7.69 -9.18 -9.78
N LEU A 115 -7.47 -8.12 -9.01
CA LEU A 115 -6.69 -8.20 -7.78
C LEU A 115 -7.45 -8.95 -6.68
N THR A 116 -8.76 -8.76 -6.55
CA THR A 116 -9.61 -9.54 -5.63
C THR A 116 -9.58 -11.02 -5.98
N GLU A 117 -9.69 -11.39 -7.26
CA GLU A 117 -9.58 -12.79 -7.71
C GLU A 117 -8.21 -13.39 -7.32
N ALA A 118 -7.12 -12.63 -7.51
CA ALA A 118 -5.78 -13.07 -7.12
C ALA A 118 -5.59 -13.16 -5.60
N ILE A 119 -6.20 -12.24 -4.85
CA ILE A 119 -6.23 -12.27 -3.40
C ILE A 119 -6.99 -13.50 -2.94
N GLU A 120 -8.13 -13.85 -3.52
CA GLU A 120 -8.95 -14.99 -3.06
C GLU A 120 -8.40 -16.37 -3.42
N ALA A 121 -7.52 -16.45 -4.41
CA ALA A 121 -6.82 -17.68 -4.80
C ALA A 121 -5.93 -18.23 -3.68
#